data_AF-X0W860-F1
#
_entry.id   AF-X0W860-F1
#
_cell.length_a   1.000
_cell.length_b   1.000
_cell.length_c   1.000
_cell.angle_alpha   90.00
_cell.angle_beta   90.00
_cell.angle_gamma   90.00
#
_symmetry.space_group_name_H-M   'P 1'
#
loop_
_entity.id
_entity.type
_entity.pdbx_description
1 polymer ?
#
loop_
_entity_poly.entity_id
_entity_poly.type
_entity_poly.pdbx_seq_one_letter_code
_entity_poly.pdbx_strand_id
1 'polypeptide(L)'
;MVAWIAACELGIEPAVLAWMSASETVARSQFNPFSEIPAEGLRATFLAIRFAGLVLVVPVCEELFLRGFVMRYVQSPQWWTVSLSQLGVRALIVAPVYGALTHPGEAVAAVVWFSLITWLVARTGRFWDAVVAHGITNLLLGLYVCVFGQWHLW
;
A
#
# COMPACT_ATOMS: atom_id res chain seq x y z
N MET A 1 3.56 5.80 5.76
CA MET A 1 3.42 7.05 4.97
C MET A 1 4.69 7.89 4.98
N VAL A 2 5.15 8.45 6.10
CA VAL A 2 6.33 9.35 6.10
C VAL A 2 7.56 8.71 5.48
N ALA A 3 7.88 7.47 5.83
CA ALA A 3 8.99 6.73 5.23
C ALA A 3 8.81 6.48 3.72
N TRP A 4 7.57 6.34 3.26
CA TRP A 4 7.25 6.12 1.84
C TRP A 4 7.45 7.41 1.04
N ILE A 5 6.86 8.51 1.51
CA ILE A 5 7.02 9.83 0.90
C ILE A 5 8.50 10.25 0.92
N ALA A 6 9.18 10.04 2.05
CA ALA A 6 10.61 10.35 2.16
C ALA A 6 11.46 9.54 1.17
N ALA A 7 11.16 8.25 0.94
CA ALA A 7 11.87 7.45 -0.04
C ALA A 7 11.69 8.02 -1.47
N CYS A 8 10.45 8.36 -1.83
CA CYS A 8 10.14 8.99 -3.12
C CYS A 8 10.86 10.35 -3.29
N GLU A 9 10.80 11.23 -2.29
CA GLU A 9 11.42 12.56 -2.31
C GLU A 9 12.95 12.50 -2.33
N LEU A 10 13.55 11.50 -1.67
CA LEU A 10 15.00 11.29 -1.68
C LEU A 10 15.51 10.67 -2.97
N GLY A 11 14.64 10.31 -3.92
CA GLY A 11 15.02 9.74 -5.21
C GLY A 11 15.68 8.37 -5.08
N ILE A 12 15.34 7.59 -4.04
CA ILE A 12 15.93 6.28 -3.79
C ILE A 12 15.58 5.33 -4.94
N GLU A 13 14.34 5.35 -5.42
CA GLU A 13 13.87 4.47 -6.48
C GLU A 13 14.49 4.78 -7.85
N PRO A 14 14.56 6.04 -8.33
CA PRO A 14 15.32 6.39 -9.52
C PRO A 14 16.79 5.94 -9.44
N ALA A 15 17.44 6.09 -8.28
CA ALA A 15 18.83 5.68 -8.10
C ALA A 15 19.01 4.16 -8.18
N VAL A 16 18.10 3.39 -7.56
CA VAL A 16 18.10 1.92 -7.62
C VAL A 16 17.79 1.41 -9.02
N LEU A 17 16.80 1.98 -9.69
CA LEU A 17 16.42 1.61 -11.07
C LEU A 17 17.54 1.92 -12.07
N ALA A 18 18.20 3.07 -11.93
CA ALA A 18 19.38 3.42 -12.73
C ALA A 18 20.53 2.44 -12.51
N TRP A 19 20.79 2.03 -11.25
CA TRP A 19 21.78 1.00 -10.94
C TRP A 19 21.43 -0.36 -11.55
N MET A 20 20.14 -0.70 -11.60
CA MET A 20 19.65 -1.96 -12.20
C MET A 20 19.52 -1.92 -13.73
N SER A 21 19.86 -0.81 -14.39
CA SER A 21 19.64 -0.62 -15.84
C SER A 21 18.17 -0.81 -16.27
N ALA A 22 17.23 -0.68 -15.34
CA ALA A 22 15.80 -0.86 -15.56
C ALA A 22 15.18 0.52 -15.80
N SER A 23 14.96 0.88 -17.06
CA SER A 23 14.45 2.19 -17.45
C SER A 23 13.02 2.08 -17.98
N GLU A 24 12.02 2.04 -17.10
CA GLU A 24 10.67 2.48 -17.45
C GLU A 24 9.98 3.13 -16.25
N THR A 25 9.95 4.46 -16.23
CA THR A 25 8.99 5.21 -15.41
C THR A 25 7.63 5.09 -16.09
N VAL A 26 6.78 4.18 -15.61
CA VAL A 26 5.38 4.11 -16.04
C VAL A 26 4.69 5.38 -15.57
N ALA A 27 4.36 6.27 -16.51
CA ALA A 27 3.60 7.47 -16.22
C ALA A 27 2.22 7.09 -15.69
N ARG A 28 1.92 7.42 -14.42
CA ARG A 28 0.59 7.23 -13.86
C ARG A 28 -0.37 8.28 -14.42
N SER A 29 -1.54 7.82 -14.86
CA SER A 29 -2.65 8.71 -15.19
C SER A 29 -3.06 9.48 -13.93
N GLN A 30 -3.20 10.80 -14.04
CA GLN A 30 -3.58 11.67 -12.93
C GLN A 30 -4.96 12.25 -13.21
N PHE A 31 -5.85 12.22 -12.21
CA PHE A 31 -7.16 12.83 -12.30
C PHE A 31 -7.34 13.82 -11.15
N ASN A 32 -7.41 15.12 -11.49
CA ASN A 32 -7.64 16.18 -10.51
C ASN A 32 -9.13 16.56 -10.49
N PRO A 33 -9.92 16.10 -9.50
CA PRO A 33 -11.35 16.38 -9.45
C PRO A 33 -11.66 17.87 -9.26
N PHE A 34 -10.71 18.70 -8.82
CA PHE A 34 -10.91 20.15 -8.70
C PHE A 34 -10.81 20.87 -10.05
N SER A 35 -10.11 20.32 -11.05
CA SER A 35 -10.13 20.82 -12.43
C SER A 35 -11.24 20.18 -13.26
N GLU A 36 -11.48 18.89 -13.07
CA GLU A 36 -12.37 18.11 -13.95
C GLU A 36 -13.85 18.15 -13.53
N ILE A 37 -14.17 18.45 -12.26
CA ILE A 37 -15.54 18.43 -11.75
C ILE A 37 -15.93 19.82 -11.22
N PRO A 38 -16.62 20.64 -12.03
CA PRO A 38 -17.02 21.99 -11.64
C PRO A 38 -18.08 22.01 -10.52
N ALA A 39 -19.03 21.07 -10.57
CA ALA A 39 -20.13 21.00 -9.62
C ALA A 39 -19.65 20.51 -8.24
N GLU A 40 -19.73 21.38 -7.23
CA GLU A 40 -19.20 21.13 -5.90
C GLU A 40 -19.78 19.87 -5.24
N GLY A 41 -21.09 19.68 -5.28
CA GLY A 41 -21.75 18.51 -4.68
C GLY A 41 -21.33 17.20 -5.35
N LEU A 42 -21.14 17.20 -6.67
CA LEU A 42 -20.66 16.03 -7.40
C LEU A 42 -19.19 15.73 -7.08
N ARG A 43 -18.36 16.77 -6.98
CA ARG A 43 -16.95 16.66 -6.58
C ARG A 43 -16.81 16.10 -5.17
N ALA A 44 -17.58 16.60 -4.22
CA ALA A 44 -17.59 16.10 -2.84
C ALA A 44 -18.01 14.63 -2.77
N THR A 45 -19.06 14.25 -3.53
CA THR A 45 -19.52 12.85 -3.61
C THR A 45 -18.45 11.94 -4.23
N PHE A 46 -17.81 12.39 -5.31
CA PHE A 46 -16.71 11.67 -5.95
C PHE A 46 -15.56 11.42 -4.97
N LEU A 47 -15.10 12.47 -4.28
CA LEU A 47 -14.04 12.37 -3.28
C LEU A 47 -14.44 11.43 -2.14
N ALA A 48 -15.67 11.53 -1.63
CA ALA A 48 -16.16 10.66 -0.56
C ALA A 48 -16.12 9.17 -0.94
N ILE A 49 -16.59 8.83 -2.15
CA ILE A 49 -16.54 7.46 -2.67
C ILE A 49 -15.08 7.00 -2.84
N ARG A 50 -14.22 7.85 -3.40
CA ARG A 50 -12.79 7.53 -3.60
C ARG A 50 -12.08 7.30 -2.27
N PHE A 51 -12.33 8.14 -1.26
CA PHE A 51 -11.79 7.96 0.09
C PHE A 51 -12.33 6.69 0.75
N ALA A 52 -13.63 6.39 0.64
CA ALA A 52 -14.18 5.15 1.17
C ALA A 52 -13.53 3.92 0.54
N GLY A 53 -13.33 3.93 -0.78
CA GLY A 53 -12.58 2.90 -1.49
C GLY A 53 -11.15 2.75 -0.97
N LEU A 54 -10.41 3.87 -0.93
CA LEU A 54 -9.00 3.92 -0.57
C LEU A 54 -8.72 3.55 0.90
N VAL A 55 -9.59 3.96 1.83
CA VAL A 55 -9.36 3.85 3.29
C VAL A 55 -10.02 2.61 3.89
N LEU A 56 -11.12 2.13 3.31
CA LEU A 56 -11.88 1.02 3.87
C LEU A 56 -11.79 -0.22 2.98
N VAL A 57 -12.18 -0.09 1.71
CA VAL A 57 -12.32 -1.25 0.82
C VAL A 57 -10.96 -1.85 0.48
N VAL A 58 -10.02 -1.03 0.01
CA VAL A 58 -8.68 -1.47 -0.41
C VAL A 58 -7.94 -2.16 0.74
N PRO A 59 -7.80 -1.57 1.94
CA PRO A 59 -7.13 -2.23 3.05
C PRO A 59 -7.78 -3.55 3.44
N VAL A 60 -9.10 -3.63 3.50
CA VAL A 60 -9.77 -4.90 3.85
C VAL A 60 -9.48 -5.97 2.80
N CYS A 61 -9.65 -5.64 1.51
CA CYS A 61 -9.44 -6.60 0.42
C CYS A 61 -7.99 -7.06 0.31
N GLU A 62 -7.03 -6.13 0.32
CA GLU A 62 -5.61 -6.46 0.18
C GLU A 62 -5.08 -7.23 1.39
N GLU A 63 -5.47 -6.84 2.60
CA GLU A 63 -5.03 -7.54 3.80
C GLU A 63 -5.64 -8.94 3.90
N LEU A 64 -6.93 -9.09 3.52
CA LEU A 64 -7.56 -10.42 3.43
C LEU A 64 -6.86 -11.30 2.40
N PHE A 65 -6.52 -10.76 1.23
CA PHE A 65 -5.81 -11.50 0.22
C PHE A 65 -4.40 -11.91 0.70
N LEU A 66 -3.61 -10.94 1.17
CA LEU A 66 -2.21 -11.16 1.47
C LEU A 66 -2.00 -11.91 2.79
N ARG A 67 -2.49 -11.35 3.90
CA ARG A 67 -2.30 -11.92 5.27
C ARG A 67 -3.37 -12.94 5.60
N GLY A 68 -4.60 -12.68 5.16
CA GLY A 68 -5.69 -13.62 5.32
C GLY A 68 -5.43 -14.92 4.57
N PHE A 69 -4.82 -14.88 3.37
CA PHE A 69 -4.63 -16.07 2.54
C PHE A 69 -3.17 -16.33 2.13
N VAL A 70 -2.59 -15.56 1.21
CA VAL A 70 -1.36 -15.93 0.47
C VAL A 70 -0.19 -16.25 1.40
N MET A 71 0.10 -15.38 2.38
CA MET A 71 1.22 -15.56 3.31
C MET A 71 1.11 -16.87 4.09
N ARG A 72 -0.10 -17.25 4.50
CA ARG A 72 -0.36 -18.47 5.27
C ARG A 72 -0.40 -19.71 4.37
N TYR A 73 -0.89 -19.56 3.15
CA TYR A 73 -0.95 -20.63 2.14
C TYR A 73 0.43 -21.15 1.75
N VAL A 74 1.41 -20.26 1.60
CA VAL A 74 2.80 -20.63 1.29
C VAL A 74 3.44 -21.47 2.41
N GLN A 75 2.94 -21.36 3.65
CA GLN A 75 3.41 -22.15 4.78
C GLN A 75 2.69 -23.50 4.91
N SER A 76 1.37 -23.52 4.73
CA SER A 76 0.56 -24.73 4.80
C SER A 76 -0.69 -24.63 3.93
N PRO A 77 -1.07 -25.68 3.19
CA PRO A 77 -2.34 -25.73 2.47
C PRO A 77 -3.56 -25.58 3.38
N GLN A 78 -3.48 -25.99 4.66
CA GLN A 78 -4.50 -25.74 5.68
C GLN A 78 -4.27 -24.38 6.35
N TRP A 79 -4.08 -23.34 5.52
CA TRP A 79 -3.63 -22.00 5.89
C TRP A 79 -4.45 -21.31 6.97
N TRP A 80 -5.75 -21.62 7.06
CA TRP A 80 -6.64 -21.06 8.09
C TRP A 80 -6.24 -21.48 9.51
N THR A 81 -5.45 -22.56 9.66
CA THR A 81 -4.90 -23.01 10.96
C THR A 81 -3.60 -22.31 11.35
N VAL A 82 -2.96 -21.61 10.41
CA VAL A 82 -1.70 -20.91 10.65
C VAL A 82 -1.99 -19.60 11.39
N SER A 83 -1.37 -19.42 12.56
CA SER A 83 -1.45 -18.17 13.32
C SER A 83 -0.62 -17.07 12.65
N LEU A 84 -1.15 -15.84 12.64
CA LEU A 84 -0.42 -14.65 12.21
C LEU A 84 0.78 -14.32 13.12
N SER A 85 0.82 -14.83 14.35
CA SER A 85 1.96 -14.68 15.26
C SER A 85 3.06 -15.74 15.08
N GLN A 86 2.83 -16.75 14.24
CA GLN A 86 3.74 -17.90 14.01
C GLN A 86 4.10 -18.04 12.53
N LEU A 87 4.27 -16.91 11.85
CA LEU A 87 4.69 -16.86 10.46
C LEU A 87 6.17 -17.26 10.35
N GLY A 88 6.43 -18.29 9.54
CA GLY A 88 7.79 -18.68 9.18
C GLY A 88 8.42 -17.74 8.17
N VAL A 89 9.74 -17.87 7.97
CA VAL A 89 10.52 -16.99 7.07
C VAL A 89 9.94 -16.92 5.65
N ARG A 90 9.43 -18.03 5.12
CA ARG A 90 8.78 -18.06 3.80
C ARG A 90 7.58 -17.11 3.71
N ALA A 91 6.74 -17.10 4.74
CA ALA A 91 5.57 -16.23 4.81
C ALA A 91 5.97 -14.75 4.98
N LEU A 92 7.07 -14.48 5.72
CA LEU A 92 7.56 -13.12 5.94
C LEU A 92 8.07 -12.45 4.66
N ILE A 93 8.62 -13.22 3.72
CA ILE A 93 9.16 -12.69 2.44
C ILE A 93 8.04 -12.40 1.42
N VAL A 94 6.89 -13.06 1.54
CA VAL A 94 5.76 -12.91 0.59
C VAL A 94 5.29 -11.46 0.52
N ALA A 95 5.07 -10.79 1.65
CA ALA A 95 4.52 -9.43 1.66
C ALA A 95 5.48 -8.39 1.04
N PRO A 96 6.78 -8.35 1.37
CA PRO A 96 7.73 -7.47 0.72
C PRO A 96 7.85 -7.72 -0.79
N VAL A 97 7.88 -8.98 -1.23
CA VAL A 97 7.91 -9.33 -2.65
C VAL A 97 6.63 -8.88 -3.36
N TYR A 98 5.47 -9.13 -2.75
CA TYR A 98 4.19 -8.63 -3.26
C TYR A 98 4.22 -7.11 -3.44
N GLY A 99 4.65 -6.37 -2.42
CA GLY A 99 4.78 -4.91 -2.48
C GLY A 99 5.71 -4.43 -3.59
N ALA A 100 6.89 -5.03 -3.75
CA ALA A 100 7.81 -4.68 -4.82
C ALA A 100 7.21 -4.88 -6.22
N LEU A 101 6.44 -5.96 -6.40
CA LEU A 101 5.82 -6.31 -7.68
C LEU A 101 4.59 -5.46 -8.00
N THR A 102 3.78 -5.09 -7.00
CA THR A 102 2.58 -4.27 -7.21
C THR A 102 2.87 -2.77 -7.26
N HIS A 103 4.01 -2.34 -6.72
CA HIS A 103 4.47 -0.95 -6.75
C HIS A 103 5.86 -0.82 -7.38
N PRO A 104 6.05 -1.18 -8.67
CA PRO A 104 7.38 -1.26 -9.29
C PRO A 104 8.14 0.07 -9.29
N GLY A 105 7.45 1.21 -9.43
CA GLY A 105 8.07 2.54 -9.37
C GLY A 105 8.43 3.00 -7.95
N GLU A 106 7.93 2.31 -6.92
CA GLU A 106 8.07 2.64 -5.49
C GLU A 106 8.51 1.39 -4.70
N ALA A 107 9.25 0.49 -5.37
CA ALA A 107 9.44 -0.87 -4.88
C ALA A 107 10.18 -0.92 -3.52
N VAL A 108 11.12 0.00 -3.29
CA VAL A 108 11.86 0.08 -2.03
C VAL A 108 10.93 0.55 -0.90
N ALA A 109 10.21 1.65 -1.10
CA ALA A 109 9.20 2.11 -0.16
C ALA A 109 8.16 1.03 0.16
N ALA A 110 7.71 0.29 -0.88
CA ALA A 110 6.80 -0.84 -0.74
C ALA A 110 7.39 -1.96 0.12
N VAL A 111 8.59 -2.43 -0.19
CA VAL A 111 9.29 -3.46 0.60
C VAL A 111 9.36 -3.07 2.07
N VAL A 112 9.76 -1.83 2.37
CA VAL A 112 9.86 -1.32 3.73
C VAL A 112 8.49 -1.33 4.42
N TRP A 113 7.47 -0.77 3.79
CA TRP A 113 6.15 -0.66 4.39
C TRP A 113 5.49 -2.03 4.60
N PHE A 114 5.50 -2.91 3.59
CA PHE A 114 4.97 -4.27 3.70
C PHE A 114 5.71 -5.10 4.75
N SER A 115 7.03 -4.88 4.92
CA SER A 115 7.82 -5.50 6.01
C SER A 115 7.38 -5.00 7.39
N LEU A 116 7.19 -3.68 7.55
CA LEU A 116 6.79 -3.08 8.83
C LEU A 116 5.39 -3.55 9.27
N ILE A 117 4.42 -3.60 8.36
CA ILE A 117 3.07 -4.12 8.69
C ILE A 117 3.14 -5.62 9.00
N THR A 118 3.98 -6.38 8.29
CA THR A 118 4.18 -7.80 8.58
C THR A 118 4.79 -8.00 9.96
N TRP A 119 5.77 -7.18 10.35
CA TRP A 119 6.34 -7.20 11.69
C TRP A 119 5.31 -6.83 12.75
N LEU A 120 4.51 -5.78 12.55
CA LEU A 120 3.42 -5.40 13.46
C LEU A 120 2.48 -6.58 13.71
N VAL A 121 2.00 -7.22 12.64
CA VAL A 121 1.07 -8.35 12.72
C VAL A 121 1.71 -9.58 13.34
N ALA A 122 2.98 -9.85 13.07
CA ALA A 122 3.71 -10.95 13.71
C ALA A 122 3.83 -10.73 15.23
N ARG A 123 3.90 -9.46 15.68
CA ARG A 123 3.99 -9.10 17.10
C ARG A 123 2.63 -9.12 17.79
N THR A 124 1.57 -8.64 17.13
CA THR A 124 0.24 -8.56 17.76
C THR A 124 -0.60 -9.82 17.54
N GLY A 125 -0.34 -10.59 16.49
CA GLY A 125 -1.15 -11.72 16.06
C GLY A 125 -2.54 -11.34 15.54
N ARG A 126 -2.82 -10.04 15.36
CA ARG A 126 -4.16 -9.53 15.06
C ARG A 126 -4.24 -9.04 13.62
N PHE A 127 -5.19 -9.62 12.88
CA PHE A 127 -5.48 -9.24 11.51
C PHE A 127 -5.90 -7.76 11.39
N TRP A 128 -6.81 -7.31 12.26
CA TRP A 128 -7.37 -5.96 12.20
C TRP A 128 -6.35 -4.84 12.46
N ASP A 129 -5.26 -5.13 13.17
CA ASP A 129 -4.19 -4.14 13.38
C ASP A 129 -3.53 -3.78 12.03
N ALA A 130 -3.40 -4.74 11.12
CA ALA A 130 -2.91 -4.53 9.76
C ALA A 130 -3.86 -3.65 8.95
N VAL A 131 -5.16 -4.02 8.94
CA VAL A 131 -6.21 -3.31 8.20
C VAL A 131 -6.32 -1.86 8.66
N VAL A 132 -6.30 -1.62 9.98
CA VAL A 132 -6.37 -0.27 10.53
C VAL A 132 -5.11 0.53 10.21
N ALA A 133 -3.91 -0.05 10.36
CA ALA A 133 -2.66 0.64 10.03
C ALA A 133 -2.58 0.99 8.52
N HIS A 134 -3.06 0.10 7.66
CA HIS A 134 -3.16 0.32 6.22
C HIS A 134 -4.20 1.40 5.90
N GLY A 135 -5.42 1.31 6.44
CA GLY A 135 -6.44 2.35 6.28
C GLY A 135 -5.97 3.73 6.74
N ILE A 136 -5.29 3.82 7.89
CA ILE A 136 -4.72 5.09 8.36
C ILE A 136 -3.63 5.60 7.41
N THR A 137 -2.74 4.73 6.94
CA THR A 137 -1.70 5.11 5.96
C THR A 137 -2.34 5.70 4.70
N ASN A 138 -3.38 5.05 4.19
CA ASN A 138 -4.10 5.46 2.99
C ASN A 138 -4.92 6.74 3.19
N LEU A 139 -5.54 6.91 4.37
CA LEU A 139 -6.25 8.13 4.72
C LEU A 139 -5.30 9.32 4.72
N LEU A 140 -4.17 9.18 5.42
CA LEU A 140 -3.18 10.24 5.48
C LEU A 140 -2.62 10.56 4.09
N LEU A 141 -2.44 9.55 3.23
CA LEU A 141 -1.98 9.75 1.84
C LEU A 141 -3.02 10.50 1.03
N GLY A 142 -4.29 10.10 1.08
CA GLY A 142 -5.37 10.81 0.38
C GLY A 142 -5.52 12.26 0.85
N LEU A 143 -5.39 12.51 2.16
CA LEU A 143 -5.38 13.87 2.70
C LEU A 143 -4.18 14.67 2.18
N TYR A 144 -3.00 14.07 2.16
CA TYR A 144 -1.79 14.69 1.60
C TYR A 144 -2.00 15.09 0.13
N VAL A 145 -2.57 14.20 -0.70
CA VAL A 145 -2.88 14.49 -2.10
C VAL A 145 -3.82 15.69 -2.23
N CYS A 146 -4.90 15.71 -1.47
CA CYS A 146 -5.87 16.82 -1.50
C CYS A 146 -5.25 18.16 -1.07
N VAL A 147 -4.42 18.15 -0.02
CA VAL A 147 -3.85 19.38 0.56
C VAL A 147 -2.74 19.96 -0.31
N PHE A 148 -1.87 19.10 -0.87
CA PHE A 148 -0.69 19.53 -1.61
C PHE A 148 -0.86 19.44 -3.14
N GLY A 149 -2.02 18.99 -3.62
CA GLY A 149 -2.30 18.87 -5.05
C GLY A 149 -1.50 17.77 -5.76
N GLN A 150 -1.01 16.77 -5.03
CA GLN A 150 -0.12 15.72 -5.54
C GLN A 150 -0.91 14.55 -6.17
N TRP A 151 -1.75 14.86 -7.17
CA TRP A 151 -2.72 13.91 -7.76
C TRP A 151 -2.08 12.70 -8.44
N HIS A 152 -0.78 12.72 -8.69
CA HIS A 152 -0.01 11.58 -9.21
C HIS A 152 0.16 10.42 -8.21
N LEU A 153 -0.15 10.65 -6.92
CA LEU A 153 -0.07 9.66 -5.84
C LEU A 153 -1.42 8.96 -5.54
N TRP A 154 -2.50 9.26 -6.28
CA TRP A 154 -3.85 8.73 -6.04
C TRP A 154 -4.35 7.79 -7.14
#